data_AF-A0A1M7UUB8-F1
#
_entry.id   AF-A0A1M7UUB8-F1
#
_cell.length_a   1.000
_cell.length_b   1.000
_cell.length_c   1.000
_cell.angle_alpha   90.00
_cell.angle_beta   90.00
_cell.angle_gamma   90.00
#
_symmetry.space_group_name_H-M   'P 1'
#
loop_
_entity.id
_entity.type
_entity.pdbx_description
1 polymer ?
#
loop_
_entity_poly.entity_id
_entity_poly.type
_entity_poly.pdbx_seq_one_letter_code
_entity_poly.pdbx_strand_id
1 'polypeptide(L)'
;MKVIMDPIKMLAKFDLHGNLTPARFQHKDEVVDVERLLKVSEEKLAGNRMLIFRCQSEVYGIMKVFELKYELQTCKWFLYKM
;
A
#
# COMPACT_ATOMS: atom_id res chain seq x y z
N MET A 1 3.69 -4.01 -14.13
CA MET A 1 3.11 -2.86 -13.40
C MET A 1 4.07 -1.70 -13.54
N LYS A 2 3.55 -0.51 -13.81
CA LYS A 2 4.32 0.73 -13.92
C LYS A 2 4.66 1.22 -12.52
N VAL A 3 5.88 1.74 -12.33
CA VAL A 3 6.24 2.39 -11.06
C VAL A 3 5.66 3.80 -11.05
N ILE A 4 4.98 4.15 -9.96
CA ILE A 4 4.30 5.44 -9.75
C ILE A 4 4.98 6.21 -8.61
N MET A 5 5.10 5.59 -7.42
CA MET A 5 5.68 6.22 -6.21
C MET A 5 4.98 7.52 -5.79
N ASP A 6 3.66 7.60 -5.97
CA ASP A 6 2.87 8.77 -5.56
C ASP A 6 2.47 8.64 -4.08
N PRO A 7 2.56 9.71 -3.26
CA PRO A 7 2.07 9.70 -1.89
C PRO A 7 0.54 9.59 -1.86
N ILE A 8 0.02 8.88 -0.85
CA ILE A 8 -1.42 8.63 -0.68
C ILE A 8 -1.88 8.87 0.75
N LYS A 9 -3.16 9.18 0.93
CA LYS A 9 -3.81 9.13 2.25
C LYS A 9 -4.23 7.68 2.51
N MET A 10 -4.05 7.20 3.74
CA MET A 10 -4.24 5.79 4.08
C MET A 10 -5.08 5.61 5.34
N LEU A 11 -5.99 4.66 5.31
CA LEU A 11 -6.54 3.97 6.47
C LEU A 11 -5.95 2.56 6.53
N ALA A 12 -5.31 2.24 7.64
CA ALA A 12 -4.69 0.95 7.87
C ALA A 12 -5.09 0.42 9.26
N LYS A 13 -5.12 -0.91 9.37
CA LYS A 13 -5.41 -1.61 10.61
C LYS A 13 -4.10 -2.07 11.23
N PHE A 14 -4.00 -1.92 12.54
CA PHE A 14 -2.95 -2.53 13.34
C PHE A 14 -3.62 -3.59 14.21
N ASP A 15 -3.04 -4.79 14.23
CA ASP A 15 -3.47 -5.81 15.20
C ASP A 15 -2.76 -5.63 16.55
N LEU A 16 -3.14 -6.45 17.53
CA LEU A 16 -2.56 -6.41 18.87
C LEU A 16 -1.07 -6.80 18.92
N HIS A 17 -0.54 -7.39 17.84
CA HIS A 17 0.86 -7.76 17.69
C HIS A 17 1.67 -6.69 16.93
N GLY A 18 1.02 -5.60 16.51
CA GLY A 18 1.63 -4.52 15.74
C GLY A 18 1.75 -4.80 14.24
N ASN A 19 1.12 -5.85 13.72
CA ASN A 19 1.09 -6.09 12.28
C ASN A 19 0.19 -5.07 11.59
N LEU A 20 0.72 -4.50 10.51
CA LEU A 20 0.07 -3.48 9.72
C LEU A 20 -0.62 -4.09 8.50
N THR A 21 -1.90 -3.76 8.29
CA THR A 21 -2.66 -4.18 7.11
C THR A 21 -3.36 -2.99 6.46
N PRO A 22 -3.14 -2.70 5.17
CA PRO A 22 -3.84 -1.63 4.48
C PRO A 22 -5.34 -1.95 4.34
N ALA A 23 -6.21 -0.95 4.48
CA ALA A 23 -7.66 -1.15 4.40
C ALA A 23 -8.32 -0.27 3.34
N ARG A 24 -7.91 0.99 3.23
CA ARG A 24 -8.45 1.94 2.24
C ARG A 24 -7.42 3.02 1.98
N PHE A 25 -7.29 3.48 0.74
CA PHE A 25 -6.47 4.63 0.42
C PHE A 25 -7.16 5.60 -0.53
N GLN A 26 -6.64 6.83 -0.58
CA GLN A 26 -7.05 7.85 -1.54
C GLN A 26 -5.84 8.28 -2.38
N HIS A 27 -6.01 8.27 -3.71
CA HIS A 27 -5.03 8.75 -4.69
C HIS A 27 -5.73 9.64 -5.71
N LYS A 28 -5.29 10.90 -5.87
CA LYS A 28 -5.85 11.88 -6.84
C LYS A 28 -7.39 11.94 -6.83
N ASP A 29 -7.95 12.05 -5.62
CA ASP A 29 -9.40 12.10 -5.32
C ASP A 29 -10.16 10.77 -5.42
N GLU A 30 -9.54 9.73 -5.96
CA GLU A 30 -10.11 8.39 -6.06
C GLU A 30 -9.90 7.62 -4.74
N VAL A 31 -10.96 7.04 -4.21
CA VAL A 31 -10.91 6.21 -2.99
C VAL A 31 -10.99 4.74 -3.39
N VAL A 32 -10.03 3.95 -2.93
CA VAL A 32 -9.94 2.52 -3.22
C VAL A 32 -9.95 1.75 -1.91
N ASP A 33 -10.92 0.86 -1.76
CA ASP A 33 -10.95 -0.14 -0.70
C ASP A 33 -10.02 -1.30 -1.04
N VAL A 34 -9.20 -1.72 -0.07
CA VAL A 34 -8.31 -2.86 -0.24
C VAL A 34 -9.06 -4.14 0.09
N GLU A 35 -9.48 -4.87 -0.94
CA GLU A 35 -10.26 -6.11 -0.80
C GLU A 35 -9.41 -7.31 -0.36
N ARG A 36 -8.24 -7.49 -1.00
CA ARG A 36 -7.39 -8.67 -0.77
C ARG A 36 -5.92 -8.28 -0.66
N LEU A 37 -5.31 -8.69 0.43
CA LEU A 37 -3.85 -8.68 0.60
C LEU A 37 -3.27 -9.99 0.06
N LEU A 38 -2.41 -9.90 -0.95
CA LEU A 38 -1.79 -11.07 -1.60
C LEU A 38 -0.43 -11.41 -1.00
N LYS A 39 0.38 -10.39 -0.68
CA LYS A 39 1.73 -10.58 -0.14
C LYS A 39 2.18 -9.35 0.64
N VAL A 40 2.92 -9.59 1.72
CA VAL A 40 3.72 -8.58 2.41
C VAL A 40 5.20 -8.94 2.23
N SER A 41 6.02 -7.94 1.96
CA SER A 41 7.48 -8.07 1.92
C SER A 41 8.13 -6.83 2.50
N GLU A 42 9.38 -6.95 2.92
CA GLU A 42 10.18 -5.83 3.39
C GLU A 42 11.33 -5.56 2.43
N GLU A 43 11.62 -4.29 2.19
CA GLU A 43 12.79 -3.81 1.44
C GLU A 43 13.61 -2.91 2.36
N LYS A 44 14.94 -3.00 2.26
CA LYS A 44 15.86 -2.07 2.93
C LYS A 44 16.77 -1.44 1.88
N LEU A 45 16.57 -0.14 1.64
CA LEU A 45 17.36 0.63 0.67
C LEU A 45 18.11 1.75 1.39
N ALA A 46 19.44 1.74 1.33
CA ALA A 46 20.31 2.73 1.99
C ALA A 46 19.96 2.96 3.48
N GLY A 47 19.59 1.89 4.19
CA GLY A 47 19.19 1.96 5.61
C GLY A 47 17.70 2.23 5.84
N ASN A 48 16.98 2.74 4.84
CA ASN A 48 15.55 3.00 4.93
C ASN A 48 14.75 1.71 4.73
N ARG A 49 14.01 1.31 5.77
CA ARG A 49 13.16 0.11 5.76
C ARG A 49 11.77 0.47 5.26
N MET A 50 11.23 -0.36 4.38
CA MET A 50 9.91 -0.16 3.81
C MET A 50 9.15 -1.49 3.75
N LEU A 51 7.88 -1.48 4.15
CA LEU A 51 6.97 -2.59 3.85
C LEU A 51 6.36 -2.37 2.47
N ILE A 52 6.20 -3.46 1.72
CA ILE A 52 5.51 -3.50 0.44
C ILE A 52 4.35 -4.47 0.57
N PHE A 53 3.15 -3.97 0.29
CA PHE A 53 1.90 -4.72 0.33
C PHE A 53 1.39 -4.89 -1.09
N ARG A 54 1.44 -6.11 -1.62
CA ARG A 54 0.82 -6.45 -2.89
C ARG A 54 -0.65 -6.77 -2.65
N CYS A 55 -1.51 -5.98 -3.25
CA CYS A 55 -2.96 -6.01 -3.04
C CYS A 55 -3.69 -6.28 -4.35
N GLN A 56 -4.95 -6.69 -4.23
CA GLN A 56 -5.89 -6.81 -5.34
C GLN A 56 -7.24 -6.24 -4.93
N SER A 57 -7.85 -5.43 -5.80
CA SER A 57 -9.18 -4.83 -5.57
C SER A 57 -9.83 -4.46 -6.90
N GLU A 58 -11.15 -4.29 -6.89
CA GLU A 58 -11.88 -3.71 -8.01
C GLU A 58 -11.68 -2.18 -8.04
N VAL A 59 -11.11 -1.67 -9.12
CA VAL A 59 -10.93 -0.22 -9.34
C VAL A 59 -11.59 0.11 -10.68
N TYR A 60 -12.64 0.94 -10.64
CA TYR A 60 -13.47 1.29 -11.81
C TYR A 60 -14.06 0.07 -12.55
N GLY A 61 -14.59 -0.92 -11.84
CA GLY A 61 -15.17 -2.10 -12.50
C GLY A 61 -14.15 -3.13 -12.97
N ILE A 62 -12.85 -2.89 -12.73
CA ILE A 62 -11.78 -3.74 -13.22
C ILE A 62 -10.95 -4.23 -12.03
N MET A 63 -10.76 -5.54 -11.93
CA MET A 63 -9.84 -6.11 -10.95
C MET A 63 -8.40 -5.68 -11.27
N LYS A 64 -7.79 -4.94 -10.35
CA LYS A 64 -6.40 -4.47 -10.44
C LYS A 64 -5.55 -5.10 -9.35
N VAL A 65 -4.31 -5.42 -9.71
CA VAL A 65 -3.26 -5.76 -8.76
C VAL A 65 -2.34 -4.55 -8.65
N PHE A 66 -2.06 -4.11 -7.43
CA PHE A 66 -1.21 -2.95 -7.16
C PHE A 66 -0.33 -3.20 -5.94
N GLU A 67 0.71 -2.39 -5.78
CA GLU A 67 1.62 -2.44 -4.63
C GLU A 67 1.55 -1.11 -3.88
N LEU A 68 1.33 -1.19 -2.57
CA LEU A 68 1.43 -0.08 -1.62
C LEU A 68 2.76 -0.18 -0.88
N LYS A 69 3.44 0.94 -0.69
CA LYS A 69 4.71 1.00 0.05
C LYS A 69 4.54 1.86 1.29
N TYR A 70 5.00 1.35 2.43
CA TYR A 70 4.99 2.05 3.71
C TYR A 70 6.42 2.23 4.19
N GLU A 71 6.84 3.48 4.36
CA GLU A 71 8.17 3.82 4.87
C GLU A 71 8.14 3.86 6.40
N LEU A 72 8.88 2.96 7.06
CA LEU A 72 8.84 2.83 8.53
C LEU A 72 9.34 4.08 9.24
N GLN A 73 10.33 4.78 8.67
CA GLN A 73 10.98 5.89 9.33
C GLN A 73 10.10 7.15 9.38
N THR A 74 9.33 7.41 8.33
CA THR A 74 8.48 8.61 8.22
C THR A 74 7.00 8.34 8.33
N CYS A 75 6.61 7.07 8.44
CA CYS A 75 5.23 6.60 8.44
C CYS A 75 4.45 7.02 7.18
N LYS A 76 5.13 7.27 6.06
CA LYS A 76 4.51 7.69 4.80
C LYS A 76 4.08 6.49 3.97
N TRP A 77 2.93 6.64 3.31
CA TRP A 77 2.36 5.66 2.40
C TRP A 77 2.44 6.14 0.95
N PHE A 78 2.68 5.20 0.05
CA PHE A 78 2.80 5.44 -1.39
C PHE A 78 2.04 4.39 -2.18
N LEU A 79 1.40 4.81 -3.28
CA LEU A 79 1.05 3.90 -4.37
C LEU A 79 2.33 3.63 -5.17
N TYR A 80 2.91 2.45 -4.98
CA TYR A 80 4.22 2.12 -5.54
C TYR A 80 4.12 1.66 -6.99
N LYS A 81 3.26 0.68 -7.26
CA LYS A 81 3.06 0.14 -8.61
C LYS A 81 1.59 -0.15 -8.89
N MET A 82 1.16 0.08 -10.12
CA MET A 82 -0.16 -0.28 -10.64
C MET A 82 -0.08 -0.65 -12.13
#